data_AF-L1QCR3-F1
#
_entry.id   AF-L1QCR3-F1
#
_cell.length_a   1.000
_cell.length_b   1.000
_cell.length_c   1.000
_cell.angle_alpha   90.00
_cell.angle_beta   90.00
_cell.angle_gamma   90.00
#
_symmetry.space_group_name_H-M   'P 1'
#
loop_
_entity.id
_entity.type
_entity.pdbx_description
1 polymer ?
#
loop_
_entity_poly.entity_id
_entity_poly.type
_entity_poly.pdbx_seq_one_letter_code
_entity_poly.pdbx_strand_id
1 'polypeptide(L)' 'MEMSKNYKEIGKEILKNIGGKENVISAAHCATRLRLVLKDDKNVNVKEIESMAEVKGSFNTSGQFQIILGSGCC' A
#
# COMPACT_ATOMS: atom_id res chain seq x y z
N MET A 1 2.20 25.34 3.29
CA MET A 1 1.09 24.46 3.73
C MET A 1 0.47 23.87 2.48
N GLU A 2 0.22 22.58 2.27
CA GLU A 2 0.39 21.31 2.98
C GLU A 2 0.29 20.28 1.84
N MET A 3 1.30 19.47 1.57
CA MET A 3 1.18 18.31 0.67
C MET A 3 1.40 17.03 1.49
N SER A 4 0.62 16.90 2.54
CA SER A 4 0.75 15.83 3.54
C SER A 4 -0.55 15.06 3.79
N LYS A 5 -1.60 15.30 2.99
CA LYS A 5 -2.92 14.70 3.23
C LYS A 5 -3.21 13.41 2.46
N ASN A 6 -2.55 13.13 1.32
CA ASN A 6 -2.97 11.98 0.52
C ASN A 6 -2.41 10.64 0.99
N TYR A 7 -1.13 10.53 1.35
CA TYR A 7 -0.55 9.24 1.74
C TYR A 7 -1.18 8.61 3.00
N LYS A 8 -1.68 9.44 3.93
CA LYS A 8 -2.40 8.95 5.12
C LYS A 8 -3.79 8.42 4.77
N GLU A 9 -4.50 9.09 3.86
CA GLU A 9 -5.82 8.67 3.39
C GLU A 9 -5.70 7.40 2.54
N ILE A 10 -4.77 7.39 1.59
CA ILE A 10 -4.40 6.24 0.77
C ILE A 10 -3.99 5.07 1.66
N GLY A 11 -3.14 5.31 2.66
CA GLY A 11 -2.74 4.30 3.63
C GLY A 11 -3.91 3.69 4.39
N LYS A 12 -4.95 4.49 4.73
CA LYS A 12 -6.18 3.98 5.37
C LYS A 12 -7.04 3.17 4.40
N GLU A 13 -7.21 3.60 3.16
CA GLU A 13 -7.96 2.84 2.15
C GLU A 13 -7.26 1.51 1.83
N ILE A 14 -5.95 1.53 1.64
CA ILE A 14 -5.14 0.32 1.49
C ILE A 14 -5.36 -0.58 2.71
N LEU A 15 -5.29 -0.04 3.93
CA LEU A 15 -5.54 -0.81 5.16
C LEU A 15 -6.94 -1.43 5.22
N LYS A 16 -7.93 -0.79 4.60
CA LYS A 16 -9.29 -1.32 4.49
C LYS A 16 -9.38 -2.42 3.44
N ASN A 17 -8.68 -2.25 2.32
CA ASN A 17 -8.66 -3.16 1.17
C ASN A 17 -7.75 -4.39 1.37
N ILE A 18 -6.80 -4.35 2.30
CA ILE A 18 -5.97 -5.50 2.70
C ILE A 18 -6.63 -6.38 3.79
N GLY A 19 -7.88 -6.12 4.17
CA GLY A 19 -8.58 -6.89 5.22
C GLY A 19 -8.32 -6.39 6.65
N GLY A 20 -7.81 -5.17 6.83
CA GLY A 20 -7.65 -4.52 8.13
C GLY A 20 -6.28 -4.70 8.78
N LYS A 21 -6.10 -4.04 9.93
CA LYS A 21 -4.86 -4.07 10.73
C LYS A 21 -4.48 -5.47 11.18
N GLU A 22 -5.49 -6.32 11.33
CA GLU A 22 -5.40 -7.72 11.80
C GLU A 22 -4.67 -8.61 10.78
N ASN A 23 -4.73 -8.21 9.51
CA ASN A 23 -4.06 -8.91 8.42
C ASN A 23 -2.64 -8.37 8.17
N VAL A 24 -2.22 -7.28 8.81
CA VAL A 24 -0.87 -6.71 8.70
C VAL A 24 0.01 -7.27 9.81
N ILE A 25 1.00 -8.09 9.44
CA ILE A 25 2.01 -8.59 10.37
C ILE A 25 3.07 -7.54 10.62
N SER A 26 3.52 -6.85 9.58
CA SER A 26 4.57 -5.84 9.67
C SER A 26 4.49 -4.87 8.51
N ALA A 27 4.96 -3.64 8.72
CA ALA A 27 5.04 -2.63 7.68
C ALA A 27 6.44 -2.01 7.71
N ALA A 28 7.12 -2.03 6.56
CA ALA A 28 8.35 -1.30 6.32
C ALA A 28 8.10 -0.30 5.19
N HIS A 29 8.73 0.86 5.24
CA HIS A 29 8.70 1.79 4.11
C HIS A 29 10.11 2.29 3.80
N CYS A 30 10.35 2.51 2.52
CA CYS A 30 11.51 3.20 1.97
C CYS A 30 11.02 4.47 1.25
N ALA A 31 11.93 5.21 0.62
CA ALA A 31 11.63 6.51 0.00
C ALA A 31 10.50 6.46 -1.06
N THR A 32 10.38 5.36 -1.81
CA THR A 32 9.40 5.21 -2.91
C THR A 32 8.65 3.87 -2.90
N ARG A 33 8.95 3.01 -1.92
CA ARG A 33 8.39 1.66 -1.82
C ARG A 33 7.90 1.40 -0.41
N LEU A 34 6.63 1.08 -0.28
CA LEU A 34 6.03 0.59 0.97
C LEU A 34 6.00 -0.94 0.91
N ARG A 35 6.59 -1.63 1.88
CA ARG A 35 6.61 -3.09 1.99
C ARG A 35 5.81 -3.52 3.21
N LEU A 36 4.61 -4.01 2.99
CA LEU A 36 3.74 -4.60 3.99
C LEU A 36 3.92 -6.12 4.00
N VAL A 37 4.00 -6.73 5.17
CA VAL A 37 3.94 -8.17 5.36
C VAL A 37 2.54 -8.49 5.81
N LEU A 38 1.82 -9.26 5.00
CA LEU A 38 0.43 -9.61 5.25
C LEU A 38 0.35 -11.07 5.67
N LYS A 39 -0.60 -11.37 6.57
CA LYS A 39 -0.82 -12.73 7.07
C LYS A 39 -1.51 -13.59 6.03
N ASP A 40 -2.50 -13.03 5.36
CA ASP A 40 -3.23 -13.66 4.28
C ASP A 40 -3.36 -12.68 3.11
N ASP A 41 -2.64 -12.94 2.02
CA ASP A 41 -2.70 -12.09 0.84
C ASP A 41 -3.93 -12.32 -0.04
N LYS A 42 -4.68 -13.40 0.17
CA LYS A 42 -5.84 -13.73 -0.67
C LYS A 42 -6.99 -12.78 -0.44
N ASN A 43 -7.05 -12.14 0.72
CA ASN A 43 -8.08 -11.17 1.08
C ASN A 43 -7.72 -9.73 0.69
N VAL A 44 -6.63 -9.53 -0.06
CA VAL A 44 -6.19 -8.21 -0.49
C VAL A 44 -6.78 -7.84 -1.84
N ASN A 45 -7.50 -6.72 -1.87
CA ASN A 45 -7.94 -6.09 -3.12
C ASN A 45 -6.80 -5.32 -3.80
N VAL A 46 -5.83 -6.06 -4.34
CA VAL A 46 -4.68 -5.52 -5.12
C VAL A 46 -5.17 -4.59 -6.23
N LYS A 47 -6.24 -4.98 -6.93
CA LYS A 47 -6.82 -4.21 -8.04
C LYS A 47 -7.33 -2.83 -7.65
N GLU A 48 -7.96 -2.68 -6.48
CA GLU A 48 -8.38 -1.34 -6.02
C GLU A 48 -7.19 -0.48 -5.65
N ILE A 49 -6.19 -1.08 -5.00
CA ILE A 49 -4.96 -0.39 -4.59
C ILE A 49 -4.20 0.10 -5.83
N GLU A 50 -4.09 -0.72 -6.88
CA GLU A 50 -3.46 -0.34 -8.15
C GLU A 50 -4.28 0.66 -8.96
N SER A 51 -5.60 0.74 -8.75
CA SER A 51 -6.46 1.71 -9.44
C SER A 51 -6.35 3.14 -8.86
N MET A 52 -5.65 3.32 -7.73
CA MET A 52 -5.40 4.62 -7.13
C MET A 52 -4.37 5.41 -7.94
N ALA A 53 -4.67 6.67 -8.26
CA ALA A 53 -3.84 7.51 -9.12
C ALA A 53 -2.39 7.73 -8.62
N GLU A 54 -2.15 7.58 -7.31
CA GLU A 54 -0.82 7.74 -6.69
C GLU A 54 -0.03 6.43 -6.59
N VAL A 55 -0.70 5.28 -6.75
CA VAL A 55 -0.06 3.96 -6.75
C VAL A 55 0.30 3.61 -8.18
N LYS A 56 1.59 3.41 -8.44
CA LYS A 56 2.06 2.98 -9.77
C LYS A 56 2.07 1.47 -9.97
N GLY A 57 1.88 0.73 -8.89
CA GLY A 57 1.69 -0.70 -8.93
C GLY A 57 1.84 -1.30 -7.54
N SER A 58 1.27 -2.49 -7.37
CA SER A 58 1.50 -3.27 -6.16
C SER A 58 1.89 -4.70 -6.52
N PHE A 59 2.97 -5.17 -5.90
CA PHE A 59 3.52 -6.50 -6.08
C PHE A 59 3.24 -7.35 -4.86
N ASN A 60 2.68 -8.53 -5.07
CA ASN A 60 2.62 -9.56 -4.05
C ASN A 60 3.69 -10.62 -4.31
N THR A 61 4.54 -10.88 -3.32
CA THR A 61 5.50 -11.98 -3.38
C THR A 61 5.45 -12.76 -2.07
N SER A 62 4.94 -13.99 -2.11
CA SER A 62 4.96 -14.99 -1.03
C SER A 62 4.74 -14.38 0.38
N GLY A 63 3.60 -13.70 0.59
CA GLY A 63 3.22 -13.09 1.88
C GLY A 63 3.77 -11.67 2.13
N GLN A 64 4.51 -11.10 1.17
CA GLN A 64 5.02 -9.73 1.22
C GLN A 64 4.37 -8.89 0.13
N PHE A 65 3.64 -7.87 0.55
CA PHE A 65 2.96 -6.91 -0.28
C PHE A 65 3.81 -5.65 -0.44
N GLN A 66 4.22 -5.31 -1.66
CA GLN A 66 4.99 -4.11 -1.98
C GLN A 66 4.13 -3.15 -2.78
N ILE A 67 4.03 -1.91 -2.33
CA ILE A 67 3.30 -0.85 -3.00
C ILE A 67 4.34 0.15 -3.49
N ILE A 68 4.32 0.41 -4.79
CA ILE A 68 5.18 1.39 -5.45
C ILE A 68 4.36 2.66 -5.58
N LEU A 69 4.76 3.69 -4.84
CA LEU A 69 4.17 5.01 -4.97
C LEU A 69 4.88 5.71 -6.13
N GLY A 70 4.11 6.12 -7.14
CA GLY A 70 4.67 6.74 -8.32
C GLY A 70 5.05 8.18 -8.06
N SER A 71 6.35 8.46 -7.95
CA SER A 71 6.87 9.81 -7.90
C SER A 71 6.69 10.52 -9.24
N GLY A 72 5.73 11.44 -9.30
CA GLY A 72 5.82 12.63 -10.15
C GLY A 72 6.34 13.80 -9.32
N CYS A 73 7.55 13.69 -8.75
CA CYS A 73 8.23 14.84 -8.13
C CYS A 73 9.75 14.55 -8.11
N CYS A 74 10.38 14.80 -9.25
CA CYS A 74 11.61 15.59 -9.24
C CYS A 74 11.21 17.03 -9.60
#